data_AF-A0A8G2FLK4-F1
#
_entry.id   AF-A0A8G2FLK4-F1
#
_cell.length_a   1.000
_cell.length_b   1.000
_cell.length_c   1.000
_cell.angle_alpha   90.00
_cell.angle_beta   90.00
_cell.angle_gamma   90.00
#
_symmetry.space_group_name_H-M   'P 1'
#
loop_
_entity.id
_entity.type
_entity.pdbx_description
1 polymer ?
#
loop_
_entity_poly.entity_id
_entity_poly.type
_entity_poly.pdbx_seq_one_letter_code
_entity_poly.pdbx_strand_id
1 'polypeptide(L)'
;PAAYFPGPPPTLPRSFGWVRRVVPHCNTNSYISQIEHLLTLAETTELIATHPATARALRPLCHMLGIRLPDYLKRPRKHPSATKPRPKRPRKPKRQPSFMDQYKINPDGSIDFTPEQLRDILGPPPPPVPPWHQPFIPSFNVKKLWRKGP
;
A
#
# COMPACT_ATOMS: atom_id res chain seq x y z
N PRO A 1 25.26 -0.48 -17.55
CA PRO A 1 24.31 0.58 -17.13
C PRO A 1 22.89 0.20 -17.58
N ALA A 2 22.03 -0.23 -16.66
CA ALA A 2 20.66 -0.65 -16.98
C ALA A 2 19.75 0.57 -17.14
N ALA A 3 19.10 0.70 -18.30
CA ALA A 3 18.14 1.76 -18.57
C ALA A 3 16.92 1.64 -17.64
N TYR A 4 16.63 2.71 -16.90
CA TYR A 4 15.46 2.80 -16.04
C TYR A 4 14.23 3.11 -16.91
N PHE A 5 13.41 2.11 -17.21
CA PHE A 5 12.11 2.32 -17.82
C PHE A 5 11.10 2.67 -16.70
N PRO A 6 10.49 3.87 -16.67
CA PRO A 6 9.54 4.28 -15.63
C PRO A 6 8.16 3.66 -15.88
N GLY A 7 8.09 2.34 -15.97
CA GLY A 7 6.87 1.56 -16.13
C GLY A 7 6.67 0.59 -14.97
N PRO A 8 5.43 0.11 -14.74
CA PRO A 8 5.21 -0.99 -13.82
C PRO A 8 6.07 -2.20 -14.26
N PRO A 9 6.60 -3.00 -13.31
CA PRO A 9 7.44 -4.14 -13.64
C PRO A 9 6.67 -5.10 -14.56
N PRO A 10 7.32 -5.68 -15.59
CA PRO A 10 6.66 -6.59 -16.51
C PRO A 10 6.07 -7.77 -15.72
N THR A 11 4.76 -7.97 -15.81
CA THR A 11 4.08 -9.08 -15.14
C THR A 11 4.22 -10.35 -15.96
N LEU A 12 4.79 -11.39 -15.36
CA LEU A 12 4.85 -12.70 -15.99
C LEU A 12 3.43 -13.28 -16.18
N PRO A 13 3.16 -13.98 -17.29
CA PRO A 13 1.88 -14.64 -17.49
C PRO A 13 1.61 -15.69 -16.39
N ARG A 14 0.34 -15.85 -16.02
CA ARG A 14 -0.10 -16.77 -14.95
C ARG A 14 -0.79 -18.03 -15.45
N SER A 15 -0.94 -18.20 -16.76
CA SER A 15 -1.62 -19.38 -17.31
C SER A 15 -0.71 -20.62 -17.24
N PHE A 16 -1.34 -21.79 -17.29
CA PHE A 16 -0.62 -23.06 -17.38
C PHE A 16 0.29 -23.10 -18.62
N GLY A 17 1.50 -23.64 -18.46
CA GLY A 17 2.47 -23.83 -19.55
C GLY A 17 2.99 -22.54 -20.18
N TRP A 18 2.92 -21.40 -19.48
CA TRP A 18 3.23 -20.12 -20.10
C TRP A 18 4.67 -20.00 -20.62
N VAL A 19 5.64 -20.71 -20.01
CA VAL A 19 7.05 -20.68 -20.42
C VAL A 19 7.22 -21.16 -21.86
N ARG A 20 6.40 -22.13 -22.31
CA ARG A 20 6.41 -22.67 -23.68
C ARG A 20 6.06 -21.63 -24.75
N ARG A 21 5.43 -20.51 -24.37
CA ARG A 21 5.05 -19.42 -25.28
C ARG A 21 6.08 -18.28 -25.30
N VAL A 22 6.93 -18.19 -24.28
CA VAL A 22 7.90 -17.10 -24.11
C VAL A 22 9.31 -17.55 -24.51
N VAL A 23 9.66 -18.81 -24.24
CA VAL A 23 10.99 -19.38 -24.49
C VAL A 23 10.93 -20.28 -25.74
N PRO A 24 11.98 -20.32 -26.58
CA PRO A 24 12.04 -21.21 -27.74
C PRO A 24 11.75 -22.67 -27.39
N HIS A 25 10.97 -23.35 -28.25
CA HIS A 25 10.39 -24.66 -27.97
C HIS A 25 11.42 -25.75 -27.65
N CYS A 26 12.55 -25.79 -28.36
CA CYS A 26 13.60 -26.79 -28.18
C CYS A 26 14.18 -26.78 -26.74
N ASN A 27 14.37 -25.59 -26.18
CA ASN A 27 14.88 -25.43 -24.83
C ASN A 27 13.84 -25.88 -23.80
N THR A 28 12.58 -25.49 -23.98
CA THR A 28 11.50 -25.86 -23.06
C THR A 28 11.23 -27.35 -23.02
N ASN A 29 11.32 -28.06 -24.16
CA ASN A 29 11.08 -29.50 -24.22
C ASN A 29 12.16 -30.32 -23.51
N SER A 30 13.43 -29.89 -23.58
CA SER A 30 14.52 -30.55 -22.85
C SER A 30 14.36 -30.42 -21.34
N TYR A 31 13.97 -29.24 -20.84
CA TYR A 31 13.68 -29.07 -19.42
C TYR A 31 12.45 -29.87 -18.98
N ILE A 32 11.42 -29.96 -19.83
CA ILE A 32 10.24 -30.78 -19.55
C ILE A 32 10.65 -32.25 -19.37
N SER A 33 11.43 -32.82 -20.30
CA SER A 33 11.83 -34.23 -20.21
C SER A 33 12.71 -34.51 -18.98
N GLN A 34 13.60 -33.60 -18.61
CA GLN A 34 14.42 -33.72 -17.39
C GLN A 34 13.56 -33.73 -16.13
N ILE A 35 12.59 -32.83 -16.04
CA ILE A 35 11.70 -32.75 -14.88
C ILE A 35 10.76 -33.97 -14.84
N GLU A 36 10.24 -34.42 -15.98
CA GLU A 36 9.42 -35.64 -16.05
C GLU A 36 10.21 -36.86 -15.60
N HIS A 37 11.45 -37.02 -16.08
CA HIS A 37 12.32 -38.11 -15.63
C HIS A 37 12.60 -38.03 -14.13
N LEU A 38 12.96 -36.85 -13.61
CA LEU A 38 13.17 -36.65 -12.17
C LEU A 38 11.93 -37.08 -11.37
N LEU A 39 10.73 -36.68 -11.80
CA LEU A 39 9.47 -37.04 -11.14
C LEU A 39 9.08 -38.53 -11.24
N THR A 40 9.76 -39.32 -12.08
CA THR A 40 9.58 -40.78 -12.14
C THR A 40 10.47 -41.54 -11.16
N LEU A 41 11.51 -40.91 -10.62
CA LEU A 41 12.46 -41.57 -9.73
C LEU A 41 11.86 -41.74 -8.32
N ALA A 42 11.98 -42.94 -7.76
CA ALA A 42 11.51 -43.27 -6.41
C ALA A 42 12.14 -42.37 -5.34
N GLU A 43 13.43 -42.04 -5.48
CA GLU A 43 14.18 -41.15 -4.59
C GLU A 43 13.50 -39.78 -4.41
N THR A 44 12.86 -39.26 -5.47
CA THR A 44 12.18 -37.96 -5.38
C THR A 44 10.92 -38.03 -4.55
N THR A 45 10.21 -39.16 -4.61
CA THR A 45 9.00 -39.38 -3.80
C THR A 45 9.36 -39.52 -2.32
N GLU A 46 10.45 -40.21 -2.00
CA GLU A 46 10.99 -40.32 -0.64
C GLU A 46 11.46 -38.95 -0.13
N LEU A 47 12.21 -38.20 -0.95
CA LEU A 47 12.66 -36.86 -0.61
C LEU A 47 11.48 -35.92 -0.31
N ILE A 48 10.40 -36.01 -1.08
CA ILE A 48 9.17 -35.23 -0.85
C ILE A 48 8.48 -35.64 0.45
N ALA A 49 8.48 -36.94 0.79
CA ALA A 49 7.92 -37.44 2.03
C ALA A 49 8.67 -36.89 3.25
N THR A 50 10.01 -36.88 3.21
CA THR A 50 10.85 -36.29 4.27
C THR A 50 10.78 -34.76 4.28
N HIS A 51 10.75 -34.12 3.11
CA HIS A 51 10.82 -32.67 2.95
C HIS A 51 9.65 -32.13 2.11
N PRO A 52 8.49 -31.82 2.74
CA PRO A 52 7.32 -31.34 2.02
C PRO A 52 7.50 -29.93 1.41
N ALA A 53 8.59 -29.23 1.74
CA ALA A 53 8.97 -27.98 1.07
C ALA A 53 9.32 -28.19 -0.41
N THR A 54 9.96 -29.32 -0.75
CA THR A 54 10.33 -29.70 -2.11
C THR A 54 9.10 -29.79 -3.01
N ALA A 55 8.02 -30.42 -2.54
CA ALA A 55 6.75 -30.48 -3.26
C ALA A 55 6.13 -29.10 -3.50
N ARG A 56 6.32 -28.13 -2.59
CA ARG A 56 5.80 -26.76 -2.75
C ARG A 56 6.55 -26.00 -3.84
N ALA A 57 7.85 -26.25 -4.00
CA ALA A 57 8.69 -25.68 -5.06
C ALA A 57 8.44 -26.34 -6.43
N LEU A 58 8.24 -27.66 -6.49
CA LEU A 58 8.01 -28.38 -7.75
C LEU A 58 6.66 -28.06 -8.40
N ARG A 59 5.61 -27.81 -7.60
CA ARG A 59 4.27 -27.45 -8.08
C ARG A 59 4.23 -26.26 -9.05
N PRO A 60 4.76 -25.07 -8.70
CA PRO A 60 4.77 -23.93 -9.61
C PRO A 60 5.65 -24.21 -10.84
N LEU A 61 6.80 -24.91 -10.69
CA LEU A 61 7.64 -25.28 -11.85
C LEU A 61 6.87 -26.13 -12.87
N CYS A 62 6.18 -27.18 -12.41
CA CYS A 62 5.33 -28.01 -13.28
C CYS A 62 4.25 -27.18 -13.98
N HIS A 63 3.60 -26.25 -13.26
CA HIS A 63 2.59 -25.36 -13.82
C HIS A 63 3.16 -24.41 -14.89
N MET A 64 4.35 -23.84 -14.66
CA MET A 64 5.00 -22.94 -15.62
C MET A 64 5.41 -23.63 -16.91
N LEU A 65 5.97 -24.85 -16.79
CA LEU A 65 6.39 -25.67 -17.92
C LEU A 65 5.23 -26.39 -18.62
N GLY A 66 4.08 -26.52 -17.95
CA GLY A 66 2.89 -27.18 -18.50
C GLY A 66 2.90 -28.71 -18.33
N ILE A 67 3.64 -29.20 -17.35
CA ILE A 67 3.73 -30.62 -16.98
C ILE A 67 2.52 -30.98 -16.10
N ARG A 68 1.89 -32.13 -16.37
CA ARG A 68 0.78 -32.62 -15.53
C ARG A 68 1.33 -33.09 -14.19
N LEU A 69 0.75 -32.58 -13.10
CA LEU A 69 1.23 -32.87 -11.76
C LEU A 69 0.89 -34.32 -11.34
N PRO A 70 1.87 -35.15 -10.94
CA PRO A 70 1.64 -36.48 -10.38
C PRO A 70 0.80 -36.46 -9.10
N ASP A 71 0.13 -37.56 -8.76
CA ASP A 71 -0.80 -37.63 -7.63
C ASP A 71 -0.17 -37.29 -6.28
N TYR A 72 1.05 -37.77 -6.02
CA TYR A 72 1.79 -37.49 -4.78
C TYR A 72 2.16 -36.00 -4.62
N LEU A 73 2.19 -35.22 -5.72
CA LEU A 73 2.39 -33.78 -5.68
C LEU A 73 1.07 -33.00 -5.61
N LYS A 74 -0.08 -33.59 -5.93
CA LYS A 74 -1.37 -32.89 -5.82
C LYS A 74 -1.65 -32.50 -4.37
N ARG A 75 -2.27 -31.34 -4.17
CA ARG A 75 -2.73 -30.97 -2.82
C ARG A 75 -3.93 -31.87 -2.49
N PRO A 76 -4.03 -32.39 -1.26
CA PRO A 76 -5.25 -33.08 -0.86
C PRO A 76 -6.41 -32.12 -1.09
N ARG A 77 -7.40 -32.57 -1.86
CA ARG A 77 -8.62 -31.80 -2.07
C ARG A 77 -9.24 -31.64 -0.69
N LYS A 78 -9.28 -30.42 -0.15
CA LYS A 78 -10.11 -30.15 1.02
C LYS A 78 -11.52 -30.51 0.59
N HIS A 79 -12.07 -31.59 1.13
CA HIS A 79 -13.50 -31.82 1.03
C HIS A 79 -14.16 -30.53 1.52
N PRO A 80 -15.17 -30.01 0.81
CA PRO A 80 -15.92 -28.89 1.33
C PRO A 80 -16.57 -29.41 2.62
N SER A 81 -15.91 -29.17 3.76
CA SER A 81 -16.59 -29.27 5.04
C SER A 81 -17.79 -28.35 4.89
N ALA A 82 -18.98 -28.87 5.18
CA ALA A 82 -20.26 -28.19 5.01
C ALA A 82 -20.11 -26.76 5.53
N THR A 83 -19.81 -25.84 4.61
CA THR A 83 -19.39 -24.50 4.99
C THR A 83 -20.70 -23.84 5.32
N LYS A 84 -21.01 -23.79 6.62
CA LYS A 84 -22.21 -23.12 7.12
C LYS A 84 -22.34 -21.79 6.37
N PRO A 85 -23.49 -21.51 5.74
CA PRO A 85 -23.63 -20.32 4.92
C PRO A 85 -23.23 -19.11 5.76
N ARG A 86 -22.29 -18.31 5.23
CA ARG A 86 -21.79 -17.13 5.94
C ARG A 86 -23.00 -16.24 6.25
N PRO A 87 -23.23 -15.86 7.52
CA PRO A 87 -24.37 -15.03 7.87
C PRO A 87 -24.31 -13.72 7.09
N LYS A 88 -25.45 -13.26 6.56
CA LYS A 88 -25.56 -11.98 5.86
C LYS A 88 -25.16 -10.87 6.84
N ARG A 89 -24.13 -10.11 6.50
CA ARG A 89 -23.68 -8.99 7.34
C ARG A 89 -24.76 -7.90 7.36
N PRO A 90 -25.07 -7.31 8.52
CA PRO A 90 -25.98 -6.16 8.57
C PRO A 90 -25.40 -5.00 7.75
N ARG A 91 -26.30 -4.20 7.16
CA ARG A 91 -25.91 -3.00 6.40
C ARG A 91 -25.23 -2.00 7.33
N LYS A 92 -24.12 -1.40 6.88
CA LYS A 92 -23.43 -0.35 7.63
C LYS A 92 -24.30 0.91 7.70
N PRO A 93 -24.36 1.63 8.84
CA PRO A 93 -25.06 2.89 8.94
C PRO A 93 -24.45 3.95 8.01
N LYS A 94 -25.27 4.90 7.57
CA LYS A 94 -24.85 6.02 6.70
C LYS A 94 -23.86 6.91 7.47
N ARG A 95 -22.80 7.37 6.79
CA ARG A 95 -21.78 8.25 7.40
C ARG A 95 -22.44 9.52 7.94
N GLN A 96 -22.12 9.87 9.18
CA GLN A 96 -22.40 11.19 9.71
C GLN A 96 -21.37 12.19 9.16
N PRO A 97 -21.75 13.45 8.91
CA PRO A 97 -20.83 14.48 8.48
C PRO A 97 -19.72 14.66 9.52
N SER A 98 -18.49 14.78 9.05
CA SER A 98 -17.32 15.06 9.86
C SER A 98 -17.28 16.53 10.27
N PHE A 99 -16.54 16.85 11.33
CA PHE A 99 -16.30 18.23 11.76
C PHE A 99 -15.74 19.13 10.63
N MET A 100 -14.96 18.56 9.72
CA MET A 100 -14.41 19.27 8.55
C MET A 100 -15.49 19.59 7.49
N ASP A 101 -16.57 18.81 7.43
CA ASP A 101 -17.70 19.08 6.52
C ASP A 101 -18.54 20.29 6.96
N GLN A 102 -18.29 20.82 8.17
CA GLN A 102 -18.96 22.00 8.70
C GLN A 102 -18.34 23.32 8.22
N TYR A 103 -17.14 23.27 7.64
CA TYR A 103 -16.42 24.44 7.15
C TYR A 103 -16.39 24.48 5.63
N LYS A 104 -16.55 25.68 5.08
CA LYS A 104 -16.44 25.89 3.64
C LYS A 104 -14.96 25.96 3.27
N ILE A 105 -14.47 24.90 2.66
CA ILE A 105 -13.12 24.84 2.09
C ILE A 105 -13.18 25.44 0.69
N ASN A 106 -12.41 26.51 0.47
CA ASN A 106 -12.27 27.15 -0.82
C ASN A 106 -11.38 26.29 -1.76
N PRO A 107 -11.45 26.49 -3.09
CA PRO A 107 -10.67 25.69 -4.05
C PRO A 107 -9.14 25.85 -3.92
N ASP A 108 -8.67 26.91 -3.26
CA ASP A 108 -7.26 27.14 -2.91
C ASP A 108 -6.84 26.39 -1.62
N GLY A 109 -7.77 25.70 -0.96
CA GLY A 109 -7.56 24.97 0.29
C GLY A 109 -7.66 25.84 1.54
N SER A 110 -8.01 27.12 1.42
CA SER A 110 -8.25 27.98 2.58
C SER A 110 -9.60 27.66 3.23
N ILE A 111 -9.68 27.88 4.54
CA ILE A 111 -10.94 27.76 5.31
C ILE A 111 -11.30 29.16 5.80
N ASP A 112 -12.42 29.68 5.30
CA ASP A 112 -12.95 30.95 5.79
C ASP A 112 -13.67 30.71 7.12
N PHE A 113 -13.06 31.14 8.21
CA PHE A 113 -13.71 31.17 9.52
C PHE A 113 -14.51 32.46 9.67
N THR A 114 -15.75 32.34 10.15
CA THR A 114 -16.52 33.49 10.63
C THR A 114 -15.86 34.09 11.90
N PRO A 115 -16.01 35.40 12.18
CA PRO A 115 -15.43 36.04 13.36
C PRO A 115 -15.77 35.32 14.68
N GLU A 116 -16.95 34.72 14.75
CA GLU A 116 -17.48 33.96 15.87
C GLU A 116 -16.77 32.61 16.00
N GLN A 117 -16.58 31.89 14.88
CA GLN A 117 -15.80 30.65 14.86
C GLN A 117 -14.34 30.89 15.27
N LEU A 118 -13.75 32.02 14.86
CA LEU A 118 -12.40 32.39 15.31
C LEU A 118 -12.34 32.63 16.82
N ARG A 119 -13.36 33.25 17.41
CA ARG A 119 -13.43 33.48 18.87
C ARG A 119 -13.54 32.16 19.64
N ASP A 120 -14.32 31.22 19.13
CA ASP A 120 -14.46 29.90 19.77
C ASP A 120 -13.18 29.07 19.67
N ILE A 121 -12.43 29.18 18.57
CA ILE A 121 -11.18 28.44 18.33
C ILE A 121 -10.00 29.04 19.11
N LEU A 122 -9.84 30.37 19.07
CA LEU A 122 -8.68 31.06 19.64
C LEU A 122 -8.87 31.44 21.12
N GLY A 123 -10.11 31.39 21.60
CA GLY A 123 -10.47 31.82 22.94
C GLY A 123 -10.41 33.35 23.11
N PRO A 124 -10.77 33.84 24.31
CA PRO A 124 -10.69 35.26 24.63
C PRO A 124 -9.24 35.75 24.54
N PRO A 125 -8.99 36.97 24.02
CA PRO A 125 -7.63 37.52 24.00
C PRO A 125 -7.11 37.67 25.44
N PRO A 126 -5.79 37.50 25.66
CA PRO A 126 -5.19 37.73 26.97
C PRO A 126 -5.44 39.18 27.42
N PRO A 127 -5.61 39.42 28.73
CA PRO A 127 -5.85 40.76 29.25
C PRO A 127 -4.67 41.69 28.93
N PRO A 128 -4.93 43.00 28.78
CA PRO A 128 -3.87 43.97 28.51
C PRO A 128 -2.82 43.95 29.62
N VAL A 129 -1.54 44.03 29.24
CA VAL A 129 -0.43 44.06 30.17
C VAL A 129 -0.53 45.36 31.01
N PRO A 130 -0.50 45.26 32.36
CA PRO A 130 -0.60 46.43 33.22
C PRO A 130 0.54 47.42 32.96
N PRO A 131 0.32 48.74 33.17
CA PRO A 131 1.27 49.78 32.77
C PRO A 131 2.69 49.59 33.35
N TRP A 132 2.79 49.01 34.55
CA TRP A 132 4.03 48.76 35.27
C TRP A 132 4.91 47.64 34.67
N HIS A 133 4.34 46.85 33.75
CA HIS A 133 5.02 45.78 33.02
C HIS A 133 5.25 46.15 31.54
N GLN A 134 4.89 47.37 31.12
CA GLN A 134 5.17 47.83 29.77
C GLN A 134 6.64 48.25 29.66
N PRO A 135 7.39 47.80 28.64
CA PRO A 135 8.72 48.32 28.40
C PRO A 135 8.63 49.82 28.15
N PHE A 136 9.50 50.61 28.79
CA PHE A 136 9.56 52.04 28.54
C PHE A 136 10.00 52.28 27.09
N ILE A 137 9.06 52.71 26.25
CA ILE A 137 9.34 53.11 24.87
C ILE A 137 9.44 54.64 24.88
N PRO A 138 10.65 55.24 24.83
CA PRO A 138 10.76 56.68 24.75
C PRO A 138 10.16 57.16 23.43
N SER A 139 9.09 57.95 23.53
CA SER A 139 8.48 58.64 22.39
C SER A 139 9.37 59.81 21.97
N PHE A 140 10.40 59.54 21.17
CA PHE A 140 11.13 60.59 20.49
C PHE A 140 10.31 61.08 19.29
N ASN A 141 9.82 62.33 19.36
CA ASN A 141 9.20 62.96 18.21
C ASN A 141 10.29 63.33 17.19
N VAL A 142 10.57 62.41 16.26
CA VAL A 142 11.59 62.55 15.21
C VAL A 142 11.42 63.86 14.44
N LYS A 143 10.19 64.33 14.23
CA LYS A 143 9.89 65.58 13.50
C LYS A 143 10.39 66.84 14.22
N LYS A 144 10.58 66.79 15.54
CA LYS A 144 11.10 67.90 16.36
C LYS A 144 12.63 67.90 16.43
N LEU A 145 13.27 66.75 16.23
CA LEU A 145 14.73 66.58 16.35
C LEU A 145 15.49 67.19 15.15
N TRP A 146 14.88 67.20 13.96
CA TRP A 146 15.49 67.75 12.73
C TRP A 146 15.23 69.25 12.48
N ARG A 147 14.56 69.96 13.41
CA ARG A 147 14.23 71.40 13.30
C ARG A 147 15.23 72.33 14.00
N LYS A 148 16.31 71.79 14.57
CA LYS A 148 17.44 72.55 15.11
C LYS A 148 18.76 72.00 14.53
N GLY A 149 19.06 72.42 13.31
CA GLY A 149 20.44 72.56 12.81
C GLY A 149 20.91 74.01 13.06
N PRO A 150 22.24 74.26 12.98
CA PRO A 150 22.98 75.30 13.72
C PRO A 150 22.47 76.73 13.52
#